data_AF-A0A318JJC3-F1
#
_entry.id   AF-A0A318JJC3-F1
#
_cell.length_a   1.000
_cell.length_b   1.000
_cell.length_c   1.000
_cell.angle_alpha   90.00
_cell.angle_beta   90.00
_cell.angle_gamma   90.00
#
_symmetry.space_group_name_H-M   'P 1'
#
loop_
_entity.id
_entity.type
_entity.pdbx_description
1 polymer ?
#
loop_
_entity_poly.entity_id
_entity_poly.type
_entity_poly.pdbx_seq_one_letter_code
_entity_poly.pdbx_strand_id
1 'polypeptide(L)'
;MNKSHLATLLASLFAVTACTQQQSDTAQQAASAAISTAHATLGDASAPLATLRQQASAAAGEARQQAAKLVADNPALGLAVSAVQQGMGKATNALQWQQLEAKVGSYPADIGLYQQGAVAEALRQLLGKKMSVFLQNMQVSSPLGKDQLLFVSGNKAHQGGEEMAYLLLDPASKQLEVGLVEQGRLHVYRSGPPLYRPAEINTMLGNLTG
;
A
#
# COMPACT_ATOMS: atom_id res chain seq x y z
N MET A 1 18.54 -63.70 -80.36
CA MET A 1 17.97 -62.40 -80.74
C MET A 1 17.45 -61.71 -79.48
N ASN A 2 17.78 -60.42 -79.33
CA ASN A 2 17.08 -59.37 -78.57
C ASN A 2 17.17 -59.45 -77.03
N LYS A 3 17.93 -58.61 -76.31
CA LYS A 3 17.74 -57.16 -76.05
C LYS A 3 16.29 -56.78 -75.73
N SER A 4 15.96 -56.71 -74.45
CA SER A 4 15.05 -55.74 -73.80
C SER A 4 14.99 -56.04 -72.30
N HIS A 5 14.54 -55.09 -71.49
CA HIS A 5 14.45 -55.13 -70.01
C HIS A 5 15.68 -54.60 -69.25
N LEU A 6 16.17 -53.45 -69.70
CA LEU A 6 16.91 -52.50 -68.87
C LEU A 6 16.00 -51.29 -68.63
N ALA A 7 15.03 -51.45 -67.72
CA ALA A 7 14.25 -50.37 -67.12
C ALA A 7 13.45 -50.95 -65.95
N THR A 8 13.22 -50.14 -64.93
CA THR A 8 12.39 -50.41 -63.73
C THR A 8 13.12 -51.04 -62.54
N LEU A 9 14.17 -50.38 -62.07
CA LEU A 9 14.70 -50.55 -60.71
C LEU A 9 14.99 -49.17 -60.11
N LEU A 10 13.94 -48.34 -59.96
CA LEU A 10 13.99 -47.09 -59.18
C LEU A 10 12.58 -46.55 -58.89
N ALA A 11 11.87 -47.17 -57.95
CA ALA A 11 10.66 -46.58 -57.34
C ALA A 11 10.47 -47.19 -55.94
N SER A 12 11.38 -46.88 -55.03
CA SER A 12 11.35 -47.40 -53.65
C SER A 12 11.85 -46.35 -52.67
N LEU A 13 11.32 -45.11 -52.72
CA LEU A 13 11.70 -44.05 -51.77
C LEU A 13 10.69 -42.88 -51.75
N PHE A 14 9.40 -43.14 -51.49
CA PHE A 14 8.43 -42.06 -51.17
C PHE A 14 7.33 -42.47 -50.17
N ALA A 15 7.53 -43.49 -49.33
CA ALA A 15 6.52 -43.98 -48.39
C ALA A 15 6.82 -43.69 -46.90
N VAL A 16 7.64 -42.69 -46.57
CA VAL A 16 8.02 -42.40 -45.17
C VAL A 16 7.55 -41.01 -44.69
N THR A 17 7.22 -40.08 -45.57
CA THR A 17 6.80 -38.72 -45.22
C THR A 17 5.29 -38.51 -45.00
N ALA A 18 4.44 -39.48 -45.38
CA ALA A 18 2.99 -39.39 -45.18
C ALA A 18 2.54 -39.89 -43.79
N CYS A 19 3.30 -40.77 -43.15
CA CYS A 19 2.97 -41.29 -41.81
C CYS A 19 3.26 -40.25 -40.69
N THR A 20 4.18 -39.31 -40.90
CA THR A 20 4.55 -38.31 -39.89
C THR A 20 3.53 -37.18 -39.76
N GLN A 21 2.88 -36.76 -40.87
CA GLN A 21 1.88 -35.68 -40.87
C GLN A 21 0.58 -36.10 -40.16
N GLN A 22 0.10 -37.31 -40.42
CA GLN A 22 -1.10 -37.85 -39.78
C GLN A 22 -0.88 -38.08 -38.27
N GLN A 23 0.35 -38.42 -37.87
CA GLN A 23 0.71 -38.60 -36.46
C GLN A 23 0.82 -37.26 -35.72
N SER A 24 1.28 -36.19 -36.37
CA SER A 24 1.29 -34.84 -35.79
C SER A 24 -0.12 -34.24 -35.64
N ASP A 25 -1.00 -34.43 -36.63
CA ASP A 25 -2.38 -33.90 -36.57
C ASP A 25 -3.19 -34.59 -35.46
N THR A 26 -3.01 -35.91 -35.30
CA THR A 26 -3.65 -36.69 -34.22
C THR A 26 -3.16 -36.25 -32.84
N ALA A 27 -1.85 -35.99 -32.69
CA ALA A 27 -1.27 -35.48 -31.44
C ALA A 27 -1.77 -34.07 -31.09
N GLN A 28 -1.90 -33.19 -32.08
CA GLN A 28 -2.39 -31.83 -31.90
C GLN A 28 -3.89 -31.80 -31.54
N GLN A 29 -4.69 -32.70 -32.11
CA GLN A 29 -6.11 -32.84 -31.82
C GLN A 29 -6.35 -33.43 -30.43
N ALA A 30 -5.54 -34.41 -30.01
CA ALA A 30 -5.56 -34.94 -28.64
C ALA A 30 -5.13 -33.88 -27.60
N ALA A 31 -4.11 -33.08 -27.91
CA ALA A 31 -3.69 -31.97 -27.05
C ALA A 31 -4.79 -30.91 -26.90
N SER A 32 -5.46 -30.55 -28.00
CA SER A 32 -6.56 -29.57 -28.00
C SER A 32 -7.77 -30.07 -27.21
N ALA A 33 -8.09 -31.37 -27.32
CA ALA A 33 -9.13 -32.00 -26.51
C ALA A 33 -8.78 -31.99 -25.02
N ALA A 34 -7.55 -32.34 -24.65
CA ALA A 34 -7.08 -32.31 -23.27
C ALA A 34 -7.09 -30.90 -22.67
N ILE A 35 -6.68 -29.88 -23.43
CA ILE A 35 -6.74 -28.47 -23.01
C ILE A 35 -8.19 -28.03 -22.80
N SER A 36 -9.10 -28.42 -23.69
CA SER A 36 -10.54 -28.11 -23.55
C SER A 36 -11.15 -28.76 -22.30
N THR A 37 -10.82 -30.03 -22.03
CA THR A 37 -11.26 -30.74 -20.82
C THR A 37 -10.68 -30.11 -19.55
N ALA A 38 -9.41 -29.70 -19.58
CA ALA A 38 -8.79 -29.00 -18.45
C ALA A 38 -9.46 -27.64 -18.20
N HIS A 39 -9.79 -26.89 -19.25
CA HIS A 39 -10.52 -25.63 -19.15
C HIS A 39 -11.94 -25.81 -18.59
N ALA A 40 -12.66 -26.85 -19.02
CA ALA A 40 -13.99 -27.18 -18.50
C ALA A 40 -13.90 -27.53 -17.00
N THR A 41 -12.92 -28.34 -16.61
CA THR A 41 -12.70 -28.73 -15.20
C THR A 41 -12.36 -27.52 -14.31
N LEU A 42 -11.55 -26.58 -14.81
CA LEU A 42 -11.23 -25.33 -14.12
C LEU A 42 -12.46 -24.41 -14.02
N GLY A 43 -13.29 -24.36 -15.06
CA GLY A 43 -14.58 -23.65 -15.04
C GLY A 43 -15.52 -24.20 -13.98
N ASP A 44 -15.69 -25.53 -13.95
CA ASP A 44 -16.55 -26.23 -12.99
C ASP A 44 -16.04 -26.10 -11.54
N ALA A 45 -14.72 -26.02 -11.33
CA ALA A 45 -14.13 -25.78 -10.00
C ALA A 45 -14.25 -24.33 -9.51
N SER A 46 -14.41 -23.36 -10.42
CA SER A 46 -14.53 -21.94 -10.07
C SER A 46 -15.93 -21.55 -9.57
N ALA A 47 -16.97 -22.22 -10.05
CA ALA A 47 -18.37 -22.02 -9.64
C ALA A 47 -18.65 -22.29 -8.15
N PRO A 48 -18.17 -23.40 -7.53
CA PRO A 48 -18.36 -23.64 -6.10
C PRO A 48 -17.56 -22.65 -5.24
N LEU A 49 -16.40 -22.18 -5.72
CA LEU A 49 -15.62 -21.15 -5.00
C LEU A 49 -16.33 -19.79 -5.00
N ALA A 50 -16.92 -19.39 -6.13
CA ALA A 50 -17.75 -18.19 -6.22
C ALA A 50 -18.99 -18.30 -5.33
N THR A 51 -19.62 -19.47 -5.29
CA THR A 51 -20.78 -19.76 -4.43
C THR A 51 -20.40 -19.68 -2.94
N LEU A 52 -19.28 -20.28 -2.54
CA LEU A 52 -18.77 -20.19 -1.16
C LEU A 52 -18.44 -18.75 -0.76
N ARG A 53 -17.83 -17.97 -1.66
CA ARG A 53 -17.54 -16.55 -1.43
C ARG A 53 -18.84 -15.74 -1.24
N GLN A 54 -19.86 -16.04 -2.02
CA GLN A 54 -21.15 -15.36 -1.93
C GLN A 54 -21.92 -15.76 -0.67
N GLN A 55 -21.90 -17.04 -0.29
CA GLN A 55 -22.47 -17.53 0.97
C GLN A 55 -21.76 -16.92 2.19
N ALA A 56 -20.43 -16.85 2.18
CA ALA A 56 -19.67 -16.21 3.26
C ALA A 56 -19.99 -14.71 3.38
N SER A 57 -20.20 -14.03 2.25
CA SER A 57 -20.57 -12.61 2.24
C SER A 57 -21.99 -12.39 2.77
N ALA A 58 -22.94 -13.28 2.43
CA ALA A 58 -24.31 -13.25 2.94
C ALA A 58 -24.35 -13.50 4.46
N ALA A 59 -23.67 -14.54 4.94
CA ALA A 59 -23.57 -14.86 6.37
C ALA A 59 -22.94 -13.71 7.18
N ALA A 60 -21.90 -13.06 6.64
CA ALA A 60 -21.31 -11.87 7.27
C ALA A 60 -22.29 -10.67 7.30
N GLY A 61 -23.14 -10.53 6.27
CA GLY A 61 -24.20 -9.53 6.24
C GLY A 61 -25.26 -9.77 7.31
N GLU A 62 -25.73 -11.01 7.43
CA GLU A 62 -26.73 -11.43 8.44
C GLU A 62 -26.21 -11.25 9.86
N ALA A 63 -24.96 -11.62 10.13
CA ALA A 63 -24.31 -11.43 11.42
C ALA A 63 -24.21 -9.94 11.80
N ARG A 64 -23.92 -9.05 10.84
CA ARG A 64 -23.90 -7.60 11.07
C ARG A 64 -25.30 -7.04 11.36
N GLN A 65 -26.31 -7.52 10.66
CA GLN A 65 -27.70 -7.10 10.90
C GLN A 65 -28.21 -7.55 12.27
N GLN A 66 -27.88 -8.78 12.68
CA GLN A 66 -28.21 -9.28 14.02
C GLN A 66 -27.45 -8.52 15.11
N ALA A 67 -26.16 -8.23 14.92
CA ALA A 67 -25.40 -7.41 15.85
C ALA A 67 -25.97 -5.98 15.96
N ALA A 68 -26.38 -5.38 14.84
CA ALA A 68 -27.02 -4.06 14.84
C ALA A 68 -28.36 -4.06 15.60
N LYS A 69 -29.15 -5.13 15.46
CA LYS A 69 -30.41 -5.31 16.19
C LYS A 69 -30.18 -5.49 17.69
N LEU A 70 -29.20 -6.32 18.08
CA LEU A 70 -28.83 -6.53 19.49
C LEU A 70 -28.30 -5.25 20.16
N VAL A 71 -27.58 -4.40 19.41
CA VAL A 71 -27.11 -3.09 19.87
C VAL A 71 -28.25 -2.07 19.96
N ALA A 72 -29.23 -2.11 19.04
CA ALA A 72 -30.41 -1.25 19.07
C ALA A 72 -31.35 -1.60 20.24
N ASP A 73 -31.53 -2.88 20.51
CA ASP A 73 -32.40 -3.40 21.57
C ASP A 73 -31.76 -3.27 22.98
N ASN A 74 -30.45 -3.04 23.03
CA ASN A 74 -29.72 -2.85 24.29
C ASN A 74 -28.68 -1.71 24.18
N PRO A 75 -29.06 -0.48 24.57
CA PRO A 75 -28.17 0.68 24.50
C PRO A 75 -26.93 0.53 25.39
N ALA A 76 -26.99 -0.26 26.48
CA ALA A 76 -25.82 -0.54 27.31
C ALA A 76 -24.80 -1.43 26.57
N LEU A 77 -25.26 -2.39 25.76
CA LEU A 77 -24.40 -3.15 24.85
C LEU A 77 -23.81 -2.24 23.76
N GLY A 78 -24.59 -1.30 23.21
CA GLY A 78 -24.09 -0.32 22.25
C GLY A 78 -22.96 0.55 22.79
N LEU A 79 -23.10 1.01 24.03
CA LEU A 79 -22.05 1.73 24.76
C LEU A 79 -20.83 0.85 25.01
N ALA A 80 -21.03 -0.40 25.42
CA ALA A 80 -19.93 -1.34 25.67
C ALA A 80 -19.15 -1.67 24.38
N VAL A 81 -19.85 -1.93 23.27
CA VAL A 81 -19.22 -2.17 21.95
C VAL A 81 -18.44 -0.94 21.50
N SER A 82 -19.02 0.25 21.66
CA SER A 82 -18.33 1.51 21.33
C SER A 82 -17.10 1.73 22.20
N ALA A 83 -17.18 1.44 23.50
CA ALA A 83 -16.04 1.56 24.42
C ALA A 83 -14.92 0.57 24.08
N VAL A 84 -15.25 -0.67 23.71
CA VAL A 84 -14.27 -1.66 23.24
C VAL A 84 -13.62 -1.20 21.94
N GLN A 85 -14.40 -0.74 20.96
CA GLN A 85 -13.88 -0.22 19.69
C GLN A 85 -12.97 1.00 19.91
N GLN A 86 -13.37 1.93 20.78
CA GLN A 86 -12.53 3.07 21.15
C GLN A 86 -11.25 2.64 21.86
N GLY A 87 -11.32 1.65 22.76
CA GLY A 87 -10.16 1.07 23.44
C GLY A 87 -9.18 0.43 22.46
N MET A 88 -9.69 -0.37 21.51
CA MET A 88 -8.90 -0.97 20.43
C MET A 88 -8.27 0.10 19.53
N GLY A 89 -9.01 1.15 19.17
CA GLY A 89 -8.50 2.29 18.40
C GLY A 89 -7.35 3.00 19.12
N LYS A 90 -7.50 3.27 20.43
CA LYS A 90 -6.44 3.88 21.26
C LYS A 90 -5.19 3.00 21.35
N ALA A 91 -5.36 1.69 21.54
CA ALA A 91 -4.25 0.73 21.57
C ALA A 91 -3.51 0.68 20.23
N THR A 92 -4.26 0.67 19.12
CA THR A 92 -3.71 0.67 17.76
C THR A 92 -2.94 1.95 17.47
N ASN A 93 -3.48 3.11 17.86
CA ASN A 93 -2.80 4.41 17.74
C ASN A 93 -1.50 4.42 18.56
N ALA A 94 -1.52 3.91 19.80
CA ALA A 94 -0.31 3.82 20.64
C ALA A 94 0.80 2.98 19.99
N LEU A 95 0.44 1.83 19.40
CA LEU A 95 1.39 0.97 18.68
C LEU A 95 1.97 1.66 17.45
N GLN A 96 1.16 2.41 16.70
CA GLN A 96 1.63 3.14 15.51
C GLN A 96 2.72 4.17 15.86
N TRP A 97 2.57 4.91 16.96
CA TRP A 97 3.61 5.83 17.45
C TRP A 97 4.90 5.09 17.79
N GLN A 98 4.82 3.98 18.51
CA GLN A 98 5.99 3.18 18.90
C GLN A 98 6.74 2.60 17.69
N GLN A 99 6.03 2.33 16.59
CA GLN A 99 6.61 1.77 15.36
C GLN A 99 7.34 2.80 14.48
N LEU A 100 7.23 4.10 14.77
CA LEU A 100 7.84 5.15 13.94
C LEU A 100 9.36 5.04 13.89
N GLU A 101 10.02 4.63 14.98
CA GLU A 101 11.47 4.49 15.00
C GLU A 101 11.96 3.42 14.01
N ALA A 102 11.17 2.37 13.78
CA ALA A 102 11.49 1.34 12.80
C ALA A 102 11.37 1.82 11.34
N LYS A 103 10.90 3.06 11.12
CA LYS A 103 10.76 3.70 9.80
C LYS A 103 11.83 4.75 9.52
N VAL A 104 12.80 4.94 10.43
CA VAL A 104 13.94 5.83 10.20
C VAL A 104 14.64 5.46 8.89
N GLY A 105 15.00 6.47 8.10
CA GLY A 105 15.57 6.32 6.76
C GLY A 105 14.55 6.14 5.63
N SER A 106 13.27 5.95 5.94
CA SER A 106 12.21 5.88 4.92
C SER A 106 11.68 7.28 4.57
N TYR A 107 11.28 7.51 3.32
CA TYR A 107 10.66 8.77 2.95
C TYR A 107 9.21 8.85 3.45
N PRO A 108 8.75 10.02 3.94
CA PRO A 108 7.39 10.20 4.45
C PRO A 108 6.28 9.79 3.48
N ALA A 109 6.48 10.01 2.18
CA ALA A 109 5.54 9.63 1.14
C ALA A 109 5.37 8.10 1.03
N ASP A 110 6.47 7.35 1.12
CA ASP A 110 6.48 5.89 0.96
C ASP A 110 5.77 5.19 2.12
N ILE A 111 5.87 5.77 3.32
CA ILE A 111 5.27 5.21 4.54
C ILE A 111 3.91 5.84 4.88
N GLY A 112 3.43 6.79 4.07
CA GLY A 112 2.15 7.46 4.27
C GLY A 112 2.08 8.31 5.54
N LEU A 113 3.22 8.86 6.01
CA LEU A 113 3.35 9.51 7.33
C LEU A 113 2.35 10.65 7.54
N TYR A 114 2.00 11.38 6.48
CA TYR A 114 1.12 12.55 6.54
C TYR A 114 -0.31 12.26 6.10
N GLN A 115 -0.53 11.10 5.46
CA GLN A 115 -1.77 10.74 4.81
C GLN A 115 -2.67 9.92 5.73
N GLN A 116 -2.09 9.01 6.52
CA GLN A 116 -2.84 8.04 7.31
C GLN A 116 -2.18 7.72 8.65
N GLY A 117 -2.97 7.14 9.54
CA GLY A 117 -2.51 6.72 10.86
C GLY A 117 -2.42 7.85 11.88
N ALA A 118 -1.85 7.51 13.03
CA ALA A 118 -1.86 8.32 14.24
C ALA A 118 -1.16 9.69 14.08
N VAL A 119 -0.05 9.73 13.33
CA VAL A 119 0.69 10.97 13.05
C VAL A 119 -0.11 11.89 12.13
N ALA A 120 -0.69 11.35 11.05
CA ALA A 120 -1.53 12.12 10.13
C ALA A 120 -2.79 12.68 10.81
N GLU A 121 -3.40 11.93 11.73
CA GLU A 121 -4.50 12.41 12.57
C GLU A 121 -4.05 13.57 13.48
N ALA A 122 -2.94 13.41 14.19
CA ALA A 122 -2.41 14.43 15.07
C ALA A 122 -2.00 15.71 14.31
N LEU A 123 -1.41 15.58 13.13
CA LEU A 123 -1.08 16.71 12.25
C LEU A 123 -2.33 17.48 11.80
N ARG A 124 -3.38 16.77 11.38
CA ARG A 124 -4.64 17.42 10.98
C ARG A 124 -5.31 18.14 12.14
N GLN A 125 -5.27 17.56 13.33
CA GLN A 125 -5.78 18.19 14.55
C GLN A 125 -4.99 19.44 14.91
N LEU A 126 -3.65 19.39 14.84
CA LEU A 126 -2.79 20.51 15.21
C LEU A 126 -2.86 21.67 14.20
N LEU A 127 -2.78 21.36 12.91
CA LEU A 127 -2.62 22.36 11.86
C LEU A 127 -3.95 22.85 11.28
N GLY A 128 -5.00 22.03 11.33
CA GLY A 128 -6.29 22.34 10.72
C GLY A 128 -6.13 22.80 9.26
N LYS A 129 -6.52 24.05 8.97
CA LYS A 129 -6.40 24.65 7.64
C LYS A 129 -4.96 24.75 7.13
N LYS A 130 -3.96 24.81 8.02
CA LYS A 130 -2.53 24.87 7.65
C LYS A 130 -1.95 23.53 7.23
N MET A 131 -2.71 22.44 7.32
CA MET A 131 -2.27 21.13 6.82
C MET A 131 -1.91 21.16 5.32
N SER A 132 -2.67 21.91 4.50
CA SER A 132 -2.37 22.03 3.06
C SER A 132 -1.07 22.81 2.80
N VAL A 133 -0.75 23.80 3.63
CA VAL A 133 0.51 24.55 3.56
C VAL A 133 1.67 23.65 3.97
N PHE A 134 1.54 22.91 5.06
CA PHE A 134 2.53 21.92 5.48
C PHE A 134 2.86 20.94 4.36
N LEU A 135 1.85 20.33 3.71
CA LEU A 135 2.07 19.39 2.63
C LEU A 135 2.75 20.03 1.41
N GLN A 136 2.42 21.28 1.08
CA GLN A 136 3.11 22.04 0.02
C GLN A 136 4.57 22.30 0.39
N ASN A 137 4.84 22.65 1.65
CA ASN A 137 6.17 22.96 2.14
C ASN A 137 6.98 21.70 2.49
N MET A 138 6.44 20.51 2.20
CA MET A 138 7.10 19.20 2.33
C MET A 138 7.16 18.45 0.99
N GLN A 139 6.98 19.13 -0.15
CA GLN A 139 7.04 18.51 -1.50
C GLN A 139 8.39 17.85 -1.78
N VAL A 140 9.48 18.52 -1.38
CA VAL A 140 10.83 17.96 -1.37
C VAL A 140 11.21 17.81 0.09
N SER A 141 11.25 16.57 0.60
CA SER A 141 11.52 16.29 2.02
C SER A 141 12.68 15.32 2.20
N SER A 142 13.36 15.43 3.33
CA SER A 142 14.29 14.42 3.80
C SER A 142 13.57 13.09 4.07
N PRO A 143 14.30 11.96 4.17
CA PRO A 143 13.82 10.79 4.89
C PRO A 143 13.52 11.12 6.35
N LEU A 144 12.78 10.23 7.02
CA LEU A 144 12.60 10.27 8.47
C LEU A 144 13.94 10.11 9.17
N GLY A 145 14.43 11.17 9.81
CA GLY A 145 15.66 11.18 10.58
C GLY A 145 15.44 10.87 12.06
N LYS A 146 16.55 10.61 12.77
CA LYS A 146 16.57 10.46 14.23
C LYS A 146 17.77 11.20 14.81
N ASP A 147 17.50 12.13 15.72
CA ASP A 147 18.46 12.79 16.60
C ASP A 147 17.72 13.13 17.89
N GLN A 148 17.83 12.22 18.88
CA GLN A 148 17.02 12.15 20.11
C GLN A 148 15.51 11.96 19.86
N LEU A 149 14.92 12.80 19.03
CA LEU A 149 13.56 12.71 18.49
C LEU A 149 13.59 12.32 17.02
N LEU A 150 12.44 11.91 16.50
CA LEU A 150 12.27 11.70 15.07
C LEU A 150 11.98 13.03 14.40
N PHE A 151 12.52 13.24 13.20
CA PHE A 151 12.32 14.50 12.49
C PHE A 151 12.26 14.33 10.98
N VAL A 152 11.63 15.29 10.33
CA VAL A 152 11.67 15.49 8.88
C VAL A 152 11.76 16.98 8.62
N SER A 153 12.58 17.39 7.65
CA SER A 153 12.53 18.72 7.06
C SER A 153 12.22 18.64 5.58
N GLY A 154 11.68 19.73 5.04
CA GLY A 154 11.39 19.84 3.63
C GLY A 154 11.10 21.25 3.20
N ASN A 155 10.89 21.39 1.90
CA ASN A 155 10.52 22.64 1.27
C ASN A 155 9.55 22.41 0.12
N LYS A 156 8.85 23.48 -0.23
CA LYS A 156 8.15 23.56 -1.52
C LYS A 156 9.17 23.54 -2.64
N ALA A 157 8.87 22.85 -3.73
CA ALA A 157 9.81 22.65 -4.82
C ALA A 157 10.40 23.98 -5.30
N HIS A 158 11.73 24.06 -5.37
CA HIS A 158 12.51 25.24 -5.76
C HIS A 158 12.37 26.49 -4.86
N GLN A 159 11.74 26.39 -3.69
CA GLN A 159 11.51 27.51 -2.76
C GLN A 159 12.15 27.29 -1.37
N GLY A 160 13.33 26.65 -1.34
CA GLY A 160 14.13 26.55 -0.12
C GLY A 160 14.51 27.95 0.38
N GLY A 161 14.39 28.18 1.69
CA GLY A 161 14.60 29.48 2.35
C GLY A 161 13.32 30.30 2.53
N GLU A 162 12.31 30.12 1.68
CA GLU A 162 11.08 30.93 1.73
C GLU A 162 9.85 30.12 2.17
N GLU A 163 9.68 28.94 1.59
CA GLU A 163 8.52 28.06 1.80
C GLU A 163 9.01 26.68 2.23
N MET A 164 9.16 26.52 3.54
CA MET A 164 9.74 25.33 4.15
C MET A 164 8.93 24.83 5.34
N ALA A 165 9.19 23.59 5.74
CA ALA A 165 8.63 23.06 6.96
C ALA A 165 9.56 22.05 7.64
N TYR A 166 9.38 21.91 8.94
CA TYR A 166 9.91 20.77 9.67
C TYR A 166 8.83 20.15 10.55
N LEU A 167 9.00 18.86 10.82
CA LEU A 167 8.19 18.08 11.74
C LEU A 167 9.13 17.42 12.76
N LEU A 168 8.83 17.60 14.04
CA LEU A 168 9.44 16.86 15.15
C LEU A 168 8.39 15.94 15.75
N LEU A 169 8.78 14.72 16.07
CA LEU A 169 7.94 13.70 16.66
C LEU A 169 8.65 13.10 17.88
N ASP A 170 7.96 13.09 19.01
CA ASP A 170 8.34 12.33 20.20
C ASP A 170 7.40 11.12 20.34
N PRO A 171 7.83 9.91 19.91
CA PRO A 171 7.03 8.70 20.05
C PRO A 171 6.65 8.35 21.49
N ALA A 172 7.48 8.69 22.48
CA ALA A 172 7.29 8.29 23.86
C ALA A 172 6.12 9.07 24.50
N SER A 173 6.09 10.38 24.29
CA SER A 173 5.02 11.24 24.79
C SER A 173 3.88 11.48 23.78
N LYS A 174 4.01 10.96 22.54
CA LYS A 174 3.09 11.17 21.41
C LYS A 174 2.87 12.65 21.09
N GLN A 175 3.93 13.43 21.26
CA GLN A 175 3.94 14.85 20.96
C GLN A 175 4.57 15.11 19.61
N LEU A 176 4.15 16.20 19.00
CA LEU A 176 4.71 16.72 17.77
C LEU A 176 4.77 18.25 17.77
N GLU A 177 5.77 18.75 17.06
CA GLU A 177 6.01 20.17 16.77
C GLU A 177 6.19 20.34 15.26
N VAL A 178 5.53 21.33 14.68
CA VAL A 178 5.64 21.68 13.27
C VAL A 178 6.10 23.12 13.16
N GLY A 179 7.22 23.34 12.48
CA GLY A 179 7.58 24.66 11.99
C GLY A 179 7.13 24.82 10.55
N LEU A 180 6.41 25.90 10.25
CA LEU A 180 6.08 26.34 8.91
C LEU A 180 6.80 27.65 8.63
N VAL A 181 7.64 27.67 7.62
CA VAL A 181 8.21 28.90 7.07
C VAL A 181 7.34 29.30 5.89
N GLU A 182 6.68 30.45 6.00
CA GLU A 182 5.89 31.07 4.94
C GLU A 182 6.48 32.45 4.68
N GLN A 183 6.84 32.76 3.43
CA GLN A 183 7.49 34.03 3.05
C GLN A 183 8.72 34.34 3.91
N GLY A 184 9.53 33.32 4.21
CA GLY A 184 10.74 33.43 5.04
C GLY A 184 10.47 33.62 6.54
N ARG A 185 9.21 33.58 6.99
CA ARG A 185 8.85 33.73 8.41
C ARG A 185 8.43 32.41 9.04
N LEU A 186 9.06 32.08 10.15
CA LEU A 186 8.75 30.87 10.91
C LEU A 186 7.51 31.05 11.80
N HIS A 187 6.56 30.14 11.66
CA HIS A 187 5.44 29.91 12.56
C HIS A 187 5.56 28.50 13.16
N VAL A 188 5.42 28.37 14.49
CA VAL A 188 5.56 27.06 15.16
C VAL A 188 4.26 26.64 15.83
N TYR A 189 3.83 25.41 15.55
CA TYR A 189 2.66 24.76 16.11
C TYR A 189 3.10 23.59 16.96
N ARG A 190 2.53 23.43 18.16
CA ARG A 190 2.91 22.37 19.12
C ARG A 190 1.68 21.72 19.72
N SER A 191 1.75 20.42 19.91
CA SER A 191 0.75 19.65 20.68
C SER A 191 1.03 19.62 22.19
N GLY A 192 2.17 20.16 22.63
CA GLY A 192 2.58 20.25 24.03
C GLY A 192 3.77 21.18 24.24
N PRO A 193 4.59 21.00 25.30
CA PRO A 193 5.80 21.77 25.53
C PRO A 193 6.78 21.77 24.34
N PRO A 194 7.70 22.73 24.25
CA PRO A 194 8.73 22.75 23.23
C PRO A 194 9.56 21.46 23.22
N LEU A 195 9.76 20.90 22.03
CA LEU A 195 10.58 19.70 21.83
C LEU A 195 12.05 20.07 21.58
N TYR A 196 12.95 19.12 21.85
CA TYR A 196 14.35 19.22 21.41
C TYR A 196 14.40 19.39 19.89
N ARG A 197 15.17 20.36 19.40
CA ARG A 197 15.37 20.58 17.96
C ARG A 197 16.69 19.98 17.51
N PRO A 198 16.68 19.00 16.59
CA PRO A 198 17.88 18.44 15.98
C PRO A 198 18.78 19.49 15.32
N ALA A 199 20.07 19.18 15.22
CA ALA A 199 21.07 20.05 14.59
C ALA A 199 20.71 20.42 13.14
N GLU A 200 20.12 19.50 12.38
CA GLU A 200 19.67 19.73 11.00
C GLU A 200 18.58 20.82 10.94
N ILE A 201 17.63 20.78 11.86
CA ILE A 201 16.57 21.79 11.94
C ILE A 201 17.12 23.15 12.36
N ASN A 202 18.08 23.18 13.30
CA ASN A 202 18.74 24.43 13.67
C ASN A 202 19.52 25.05 12.50
N THR A 203 20.21 24.22 11.70
CA THR A 203 20.89 24.67 10.47
C THR A 203 19.90 25.23 9.45
N MET A 204 18.81 24.51 9.18
CA MET A 204 17.74 24.93 8.28
C MET A 204 17.17 26.30 8.69
N LEU A 205 16.90 26.51 9.98
CA LEU A 205 16.37 27.77 10.49
C LEU A 205 17.40 28.89 10.51
N GLY A 206 18.68 28.59 10.74
CA GLY A 206 19.77 29.57 10.65
C GLY A 206 19.93 30.18 9.26
N ASN A 207 19.60 29.42 8.21
CA ASN A 207 19.63 29.88 6.83
C ASN A 207 18.50 30.86 6.47
N LEU A 208 17.50 31.06 7.34
CA LEU A 208 16.43 32.05 7.12
C LEU A 208 16.88 33.49 7.33
N THR A 209 17.93 33.70 8.12
CA THR A 209 18.43 35.02 8.53
C THR A 209 19.68 35.45 7.75
N GLY A 210 20.05 34.71 6.70
CA GLY A 210 21.23 34.95 5.86
C GLY A 210 20.93 35.80 4.64
#